data_AF-A0A9D1V5D6-F1
#
_entry.id   AF-A0A9D1V5D6-F1
#
_cell.length_a   1.000
_cell.length_b   1.000
_cell.length_c   1.000
_cell.angle_alpha   90.00
_cell.angle_beta   90.00
_cell.angle_gamma   90.00
#
_symmetry.space_group_name_H-M   'P 1'
#
loop_
_entity.id
_entity.type
_entity.pdbx_description
1 polymer ?
#
loop_
_entity_poly.entity_id
_entity_poly.type
_entity_poly.pdbx_seq_one_letter_code
_entity_poly.pdbx_strand_id
1 'polypeptide(L)'
;MEIERKWLVKDWPKGLEAVRTLRMRQGYIALRPTVRIREEADEAGVEHILCFKGKAGPGGLSRTEIETPVERGLFLQLEELIGKPLIHKEQRRYPLADGLTLEVNRVDAGTEHEFFYAEVEFASEAQALAWKPGVLREYLEHEVTGEKGQSMADYWAKTRGED
;
A
#
# COMPACT_ATOMS: atom_id res chain seq x y z
N MET A 1 0.23 -0.41 -15.45
CA MET A 1 -1.14 -0.35 -14.89
C MET A 1 -1.15 -1.37 -13.78
N GLU A 2 -1.34 -0.92 -12.55
CA GLU A 2 -1.47 -1.82 -11.40
C GLU A 2 -2.91 -2.31 -11.30
N ILE A 3 -3.09 -3.55 -10.87
CA ILE A 3 -4.39 -4.20 -10.68
C ILE A 3 -4.35 -4.92 -9.34
N GLU A 4 -5.16 -4.48 -8.38
CA GLU A 4 -5.13 -5.03 -7.01
C GLU A 4 -6.53 -5.23 -6.46
N ARG A 5 -6.63 -6.12 -5.48
CA ARG A 5 -7.75 -6.18 -4.53
C ARG A 5 -7.24 -5.89 -3.14
N LYS A 6 -8.07 -5.26 -2.31
CA LYS A 6 -7.70 -4.77 -0.98
C LYS A 6 -8.70 -5.23 0.07
N TRP A 7 -8.19 -5.63 1.23
CA TRP A 7 -8.99 -6.07 2.39
C TRP A 7 -8.54 -5.36 3.65
N LEU A 8 -9.48 -5.04 4.53
CA LEU A 8 -9.14 -4.73 5.92
C LEU A 8 -8.97 -6.05 6.69
N VAL A 9 -7.90 -6.16 7.46
CA VAL A 9 -7.56 -7.36 8.24
C VAL A 9 -7.23 -6.96 9.68
N LYS A 10 -7.21 -7.95 10.58
CA LYS A 10 -7.07 -7.68 12.03
C LYS A 10 -5.63 -7.76 12.53
N ASP A 11 -4.82 -8.62 11.94
CA ASP A 11 -3.46 -8.95 12.37
C ASP A 11 -2.66 -9.56 11.20
N TRP A 12 -1.51 -10.17 11.47
CA TRP A 12 -0.76 -10.95 10.49
C TRP A 12 -1.46 -12.28 10.18
N PRO A 13 -1.38 -12.81 8.95
CA PRO A 13 -2.00 -14.07 8.61
C PRO A 13 -1.34 -15.20 9.38
N LYS A 14 -2.15 -16.10 9.95
CA LYS A 14 -1.68 -17.25 10.73
C LYS A 14 -1.37 -18.42 9.79
N GLY A 15 -0.30 -19.17 10.10
CA GLY A 15 0.09 -20.34 9.33
C GLY A 15 0.74 -20.04 7.98
N LEU A 16 1.07 -18.78 7.70
CA LEU A 16 1.90 -18.38 6.57
C LEU A 16 3.24 -17.82 7.06
N GLU A 17 4.30 -18.10 6.32
CA GLU A 17 5.63 -17.56 6.56
C GLU A 17 5.90 -16.41 5.57
N ALA A 18 6.32 -15.26 6.09
CA ALA A 18 6.69 -14.13 5.26
C ALA A 18 8.04 -14.40 4.60
N VAL A 19 8.13 -14.16 3.29
CA VAL A 19 9.40 -14.30 2.54
C VAL A 19 10.16 -12.98 2.43
N ARG A 20 9.49 -11.86 2.71
CA ARG A 20 10.07 -10.52 2.69
C ARG A 20 9.34 -9.62 3.67
N THR A 21 10.09 -8.78 4.39
CA THR A 21 9.55 -7.73 5.25
C THR A 21 10.16 -6.40 4.84
N LEU A 22 9.31 -5.40 4.59
CA LEU A 22 9.72 -4.05 4.26
C LEU A 22 9.28 -3.09 5.37
N ARG A 23 10.17 -2.16 5.72
CA ARG A 23 9.84 -0.98 6.49
C ARG A 23 9.66 0.16 5.51
N MET A 24 8.50 0.78 5.51
CA MET A 24 8.18 1.85 4.56
C MET A 24 7.87 3.15 5.30
N ARG A 25 8.27 4.27 4.69
CA ARG A 25 7.77 5.60 5.06
C ARG A 25 7.20 6.25 3.81
N GLN A 26 6.06 6.93 3.94
CA GLN A 26 5.47 7.59 2.78
C GLN A 26 4.75 8.89 3.13
N GLY A 27 4.81 9.84 2.21
CA GLY A 27 4.16 11.14 2.32
C GLY A 27 3.53 11.57 1.00
N TYR A 28 2.56 12.48 1.08
CA TYR A 28 1.84 12.97 -0.09
C TYR A 28 2.11 14.46 -0.30
N ILE A 29 2.66 14.79 -1.47
CA ILE A 29 2.83 16.17 -1.95
C ILE A 29 1.50 16.70 -2.49
N ALA A 30 0.76 15.83 -3.20
CA ALA A 30 -0.57 16.15 -3.72
C ALA A 30 -1.46 14.90 -3.65
N LEU A 31 -2.76 15.11 -3.41
CA LEU A 31 -3.74 14.02 -3.38
C LEU A 31 -4.42 13.80 -4.73
N ARG A 32 -4.56 14.84 -5.57
CA ARG A 32 -5.22 14.78 -6.89
C ARG A 32 -4.55 15.69 -7.94
N PRO A 33 -3.88 15.14 -8.96
CA PRO A 33 -3.45 13.73 -9.04
C PRO A 33 -2.56 13.39 -7.84
N THR A 34 -2.46 12.10 -7.52
CA THR A 34 -1.68 11.70 -6.35
C THR A 34 -0.18 11.79 -6.69
N VAL A 35 0.56 12.55 -5.90
CA VAL A 35 2.02 12.59 -5.92
C VAL A 35 2.50 12.19 -4.54
N ARG A 36 3.20 11.05 -4.46
CA ARG A 36 3.62 10.41 -3.22
C ARG A 36 5.12 10.18 -3.24
N ILE A 37 5.81 10.52 -2.15
CA ILE A 37 7.16 10.00 -1.88
C ILE A 37 7.04 8.73 -1.04
N ARG A 38 7.85 7.72 -1.35
CA ARG A 38 7.92 6.47 -0.60
C ARG A 38 9.38 6.07 -0.41
N GLU A 39 9.76 5.77 0.82
CA GLU A 39 10.99 5.06 1.18
C GLU A 39 10.59 3.61 1.47
N GLU A 40 11.30 2.65 0.90
CA GLU A 40 11.18 1.23 1.22
C GLU A 40 12.54 0.71 1.67
N ALA A 41 12.58 0.04 2.83
CA ALA A 41 13.80 -0.51 3.40
C ALA A 41 13.60 -1.98 3.77
N ASP A 42 14.53 -2.83 3.36
CA ASP A 42 14.60 -4.24 3.73
C ASP A 42 16.06 -4.68 3.93
N GLU A 43 16.32 -5.99 3.92
CA GLU A 43 17.68 -6.53 4.07
C GLU A 43 18.60 -6.23 2.88
N ALA A 44 18.05 -5.95 1.69
CA ALA A 44 18.81 -5.66 0.48
C ALA A 44 19.25 -4.20 0.41
N GLY A 45 18.49 -3.29 1.02
CA GLY A 45 18.87 -1.88 1.11
C GLY A 45 17.68 -0.95 1.33
N VAL A 46 17.88 0.31 0.92
CA VAL A 46 16.88 1.37 1.01
C VAL A 46 16.68 1.97 -0.37
N GLU A 47 15.43 2.03 -0.81
CA GLU A 47 15.00 2.68 -2.05
C GLU A 47 14.13 3.88 -1.74
N HIS A 48 14.30 4.95 -2.51
CA HIS A 48 13.43 6.12 -2.46
C HIS A 48 12.74 6.28 -3.81
N ILE A 49 11.43 6.40 -3.80
CA ILE A 49 10.58 6.39 -5.00
C ILE A 49 9.66 7.60 -4.96
N LEU A 50 9.56 8.30 -6.09
CA LEU A 50 8.50 9.26 -6.37
C LEU A 50 7.43 8.59 -7.22
N CYS A 51 6.19 8.58 -6.73
CA CYS A 51 5.05 7.91 -7.37
C CYS A 51 4.04 8.96 -7.86
N PHE A 52 3.61 8.84 -9.11
CA PHE A 52 2.50 9.59 -9.69
C PHE A 52 1.37 8.64 -10.01
N LYS A 53 0.22 8.82 -9.35
CA LYS A 53 -0.94 7.94 -9.56
C LYS A 53 -2.10 8.70 -10.19
N GLY A 54 -2.59 8.18 -11.33
CA GLY A 54 -3.72 8.71 -12.10
C GLY A 54 -5.07 8.54 -11.39
N LYS A 55 -6.20 8.73 -12.10
CA LYS A 55 -7.51 8.39 -11.53
C LYS A 55 -7.65 6.86 -11.45
N ALA A 56 -8.33 6.36 -10.42
CA ALA A 56 -8.72 4.96 -10.39
C ALA A 56 -9.69 4.65 -11.54
N GLY A 57 -9.54 3.47 -12.14
CA GLY A 57 -10.46 2.94 -13.14
C GLY A 57 -11.83 2.59 -12.56
N PRO A 58 -12.80 2.21 -13.41
CA PRO A 58 -14.10 1.71 -12.96
C PRO A 58 -13.93 0.59 -11.92
N GLY A 59 -14.66 0.67 -10.80
CA GLY A 59 -14.58 -0.34 -9.73
C GLY A 59 -13.31 -0.28 -8.88
N GLY A 60 -12.38 0.64 -9.13
CA GLY A 60 -11.19 0.87 -8.31
C GLY A 60 -10.12 -0.22 -8.38
N LEU A 61 -10.29 -1.22 -9.25
CA LEU A 61 -9.37 -2.35 -9.44
C LEU A 61 -8.05 -1.94 -10.08
N SER A 62 -8.08 -0.97 -11.01
CA SER A 62 -6.92 -0.61 -11.82
C SER A 62 -6.55 0.86 -11.71
N ARG A 63 -5.25 1.14 -11.81
CA ARG A 63 -4.72 2.51 -11.80
C ARG A 63 -3.48 2.64 -12.67
N THR A 64 -3.38 3.77 -13.38
CA THR A 64 -2.12 4.18 -14.00
C THR A 64 -1.21 4.74 -12.92
N GLU A 65 -0.03 4.15 -12.80
CA GLU A 65 1.02 4.55 -11.86
C GLU A 65 2.34 4.68 -12.61
N ILE A 66 3.08 5.73 -12.27
CA ILE A 66 4.45 5.96 -12.70
C ILE A 66 5.28 6.03 -11.43
N GLU A 67 6.24 5.13 -11.29
CA GLU A 67 7.21 5.13 -10.20
C GLU A 67 8.58 5.47 -10.76
N THR A 68 9.29 6.36 -10.09
CA THR A 68 10.64 6.77 -10.49
C THR A 68 11.53 6.78 -9.26
N PRO A 69 12.64 6.02 -9.27
CA PRO A 69 13.66 6.11 -8.23
C PRO A 69 14.18 7.53 -8.11
N VAL A 70 14.39 8.00 -6.88
CA VAL A 70 14.98 9.32 -6.60
C VAL A 70 16.17 9.16 -5.67
N GLU A 71 17.10 10.10 -5.76
CA GLU A 71 18.21 10.14 -4.80
C GLU A 71 17.69 10.48 -3.39
N ARG A 72 18.35 9.93 -2.37
CA ARG A 72 18.04 10.19 -0.95
C ARG A 72 17.97 11.68 -0.63
N GLY A 73 18.88 12.49 -1.18
CA GLY A 73 18.90 13.94 -0.96
C GLY A 73 17.60 14.62 -1.39
N LEU A 74 17.09 14.27 -2.58
CA LEU A 74 15.82 14.79 -3.07
C LEU A 74 14.64 14.29 -2.21
N PHE A 75 14.64 13.02 -1.80
CA PHE A 75 13.61 12.49 -0.90
C PHE A 75 13.51 13.30 0.40
N LEU A 76 14.65 13.59 1.05
CA LEU A 76 14.70 14.35 2.29
C LEU A 76 14.22 15.80 2.11
N GLN A 77 14.57 16.45 0.99
CA GLN A 77 14.07 17.80 0.67
C GLN A 77 12.56 17.80 0.46
N LEU A 78 12.00 16.78 -0.19
CA LEU A 78 10.56 16.64 -0.39
C LEU A 78 9.83 16.32 0.93
N GLU A 79 10.44 15.51 1.80
CA GLU A 79 9.93 15.26 3.15
C GLU A 79 9.87 16.55 3.98
N GLU A 80 10.93 17.36 3.95
CA GLU A 80 10.96 18.66 4.61
C GLU A 80 9.88 19.60 4.06
N LEU A 81 9.71 19.63 2.72
CA LEU A 81 8.68 20.43 2.06
C LEU A 81 7.25 20.00 2.46
N ILE A 82 7.02 18.70 2.66
CA ILE A 82 5.74 18.17 3.14
C ILE A 82 5.45 18.66 4.57
N GLY A 83 6.48 18.80 5.41
CA GLY A 83 6.38 19.43 6.74
C GLY A 83 5.47 18.70 7.73
N LYS A 84 5.13 17.44 7.47
CA LYS A 84 4.20 16.62 8.27
C LYS A 84 4.81 15.24 8.52
N PRO A 85 4.50 14.59 9.66
CA PRO A 85 4.96 13.22 9.92
C PRO A 85 4.53 12.26 8.83
N LEU A 86 5.49 11.51 8.27
CA LEU A 86 5.21 10.49 7.26
C LEU A 86 4.37 9.34 7.84
N ILE A 87 3.66 8.61 6.99
CA ILE A 87 3.03 7.35 7.35
C ILE A 87 4.10 6.28 7.42
N HIS A 88 4.14 5.53 8.52
CA HIS A 88 5.03 4.39 8.67
C HIS A 88 4.27 3.09 8.41
N LYS A 89 4.94 2.14 7.73
CA LYS A 89 4.40 0.79 7.54
C LYS A 89 5.44 -0.28 7.76
N GLU A 90 5.00 -1.41 8.31
CA GLU A 90 5.66 -2.69 8.10
C GLU A 90 4.82 -3.47 7.08
N GLN A 91 5.40 -3.83 5.94
CA GLN A 91 4.76 -4.70 4.97
C GLN A 91 5.42 -6.08 5.03
N ARG A 92 4.62 -7.14 5.12
CA ARG A 92 5.08 -8.52 4.98
C ARG A 92 4.47 -9.14 3.74
N ARG A 93 5.32 -9.79 2.95
CA ARG A 93 4.93 -10.48 1.71
C ARG A 93 4.88 -11.98 1.94
N TYR A 94 3.76 -12.58 1.58
CA TYR A 94 3.53 -14.01 1.68
C TYR A 94 3.26 -14.57 0.27
N PRO A 95 4.02 -15.57 -0.18
CA PRO A 95 3.77 -16.18 -1.47
C PRO A 95 2.43 -16.93 -1.44
N LEU A 96 1.67 -16.79 -2.51
CA LEU A 96 0.44 -17.53 -2.75
C LEU A 96 0.62 -18.48 -3.94
N ALA A 97 -0.39 -19.31 -4.19
CA ALA A 97 -0.45 -20.10 -5.41
C ALA A 97 -0.46 -19.20 -6.67
N ASP A 98 -0.10 -19.79 -7.82
CA ASP A 98 -0.09 -19.14 -9.13
C ASP A 98 0.82 -17.91 -9.25
N GLY A 99 1.85 -17.83 -8.41
CA GLY A 99 2.83 -16.73 -8.40
C GLY A 99 2.28 -15.41 -7.84
N LEU A 100 1.09 -15.43 -7.25
CA LEU A 100 0.53 -14.26 -6.56
C LEU A 100 1.24 -14.03 -5.23
N THR A 101 1.16 -12.79 -4.73
CA THR A 101 1.71 -12.41 -3.44
C THR A 101 0.63 -11.71 -2.62
N LEU A 102 0.49 -12.11 -1.37
CA LEU A 102 -0.28 -11.38 -0.37
C LEU A 102 0.64 -10.37 0.30
N GLU A 103 0.32 -9.09 0.18
CA GLU A 103 1.01 -8.01 0.87
C GLU A 103 0.17 -7.56 2.06
N VAL A 104 0.63 -7.85 3.27
CA VAL A 104 -0.05 -7.40 4.50
C VAL A 104 0.71 -6.22 5.07
N ASN A 105 0.01 -5.14 5.33
CA ASN A 105 0.56 -3.87 5.79
C ASN A 105 0.04 -3.58 7.18
N ARG A 106 0.95 -3.37 8.14
CA ARG A 106 0.65 -2.73 9.44
C ARG A 106 1.01 -1.26 9.34
N VAL A 107 0.05 -0.38 9.58
CA VAL A 107 0.20 1.07 9.38
C VAL A 107 0.28 1.78 10.73
N ASP A 108 1.17 2.77 10.85
CA ASP A 108 1.35 3.65 12.01
C ASP A 108 1.30 2.92 13.37
N ALA A 109 2.09 1.84 13.44
CA ALA A 109 2.15 0.96 14.60
C ALA A 109 2.44 1.73 15.90
N GLY A 110 1.68 1.41 16.95
CA GLY A 110 1.79 2.03 18.28
C GLY A 110 1.05 3.35 18.43
N THR A 111 0.36 3.84 17.39
CA THR A 111 -0.45 5.06 17.46
C THR A 111 -1.94 4.74 17.59
N GLU A 112 -2.76 5.75 17.90
CA GLU A 112 -4.23 5.63 17.90
C GLU A 112 -4.82 5.34 16.51
N HIS A 113 -4.01 5.51 15.45
CA HIS A 113 -4.40 5.26 14.07
C HIS A 113 -3.85 3.93 13.53
N GLU A 114 -3.29 3.07 14.39
CA GLU A 114 -2.80 1.76 13.94
C GLU A 114 -3.92 0.93 13.29
N PHE A 115 -3.64 0.38 12.11
CA PHE A 115 -4.53 -0.60 11.47
C PHE A 115 -3.75 -1.53 10.53
N PHE A 116 -4.44 -2.59 10.10
CA PHE A 116 -3.92 -3.54 9.11
C PHE A 116 -4.80 -3.57 7.87
N TYR A 117 -4.15 -3.75 6.73
CA TYR A 117 -4.83 -4.07 5.48
C TYR A 117 -3.97 -5.04 4.66
N ALA A 118 -4.62 -5.81 3.80
CA ALA A 118 -3.96 -6.72 2.88
C ALA A 118 -4.27 -6.34 1.42
N GLU A 119 -3.30 -6.53 0.54
CA GLU A 119 -3.44 -6.38 -0.91
C GLU A 119 -2.98 -7.66 -1.60
N VAL A 120 -3.59 -7.96 -2.75
CA VAL A 120 -3.08 -8.95 -3.71
C VAL A 120 -3.05 -8.26 -5.05
N GLU A 121 -1.88 -8.23 -5.67
CA GLU A 121 -1.69 -7.73 -7.03
C GLU A 121 -1.92 -8.83 -8.06
N PHE A 122 -2.53 -8.47 -9.19
CA PHE A 122 -2.90 -9.37 -10.27
C PHE A 122 -2.33 -8.89 -11.60
N ALA A 123 -2.07 -9.83 -12.51
CA ALA A 123 -1.61 -9.50 -13.86
C ALA A 123 -2.73 -8.96 -14.76
N SER A 124 -4.00 -9.22 -14.41
CA SER A 124 -5.17 -8.77 -15.17
C SER A 124 -6.41 -8.63 -14.30
N GLU A 125 -7.37 -7.79 -14.73
CA GLU A 125 -8.66 -7.63 -14.04
C GLU A 125 -9.45 -8.95 -14.05
N ALA A 126 -9.37 -9.72 -15.15
CA ALA A 126 -10.00 -11.03 -15.26
C ALA A 126 -9.47 -12.01 -14.20
N GLN A 127 -8.15 -12.02 -13.96
CA GLN A 127 -7.55 -12.83 -12.90
C GLN A 127 -8.04 -12.36 -11.52
N ALA A 128 -8.06 -11.05 -11.25
CA ALA A 128 -8.52 -10.49 -9.98
C ALA A 128 -9.96 -10.89 -9.65
N LEU A 129 -10.87 -10.81 -10.64
CA LEU A 129 -12.28 -11.14 -10.51
C LEU A 129 -12.53 -12.65 -10.31
N ALA A 130 -11.73 -13.50 -10.98
CA ALA A 130 -11.82 -14.95 -10.87
C ALA A 130 -11.21 -15.48 -9.56
N TRP A 131 -10.21 -14.79 -9.01
CA TRP A 131 -9.44 -15.26 -7.87
C TRP A 131 -10.29 -15.46 -6.60
N LYS A 132 -10.02 -16.56 -5.90
CA LYS A 132 -10.66 -16.93 -4.64
C LYS A 132 -9.60 -17.11 -3.55
N PRO A 133 -9.85 -16.61 -2.33
CA PRO A 133 -8.85 -16.63 -1.25
C PRO A 133 -8.55 -18.03 -0.68
N GLY A 134 -9.34 -19.05 -1.01
CA GLY A 134 -9.11 -20.42 -0.54
C GLY A 134 -9.04 -20.50 0.99
N VAL A 135 -7.90 -20.97 1.51
CA VAL A 135 -7.63 -21.06 2.96
C VAL A 135 -7.62 -19.70 3.67
N LEU A 136 -7.42 -18.60 2.93
CA LEU A 136 -7.43 -17.23 3.46
C LEU A 136 -8.83 -16.62 3.51
N ARG A 137 -9.90 -17.36 3.18
CA ARG A 137 -11.27 -16.82 3.10
C ARG A 137 -11.70 -16.07 4.37
N GLU A 138 -11.45 -16.64 5.54
CA GLU A 138 -11.82 -16.01 6.82
C GLU A 138 -10.95 -14.79 7.12
N TYR A 139 -9.66 -14.84 6.76
CA TYR A 139 -8.72 -13.75 6.96
C TYR A 139 -9.00 -12.56 6.03
N LEU A 140 -9.46 -12.83 4.80
CA LEU A 140 -9.79 -11.84 3.76
C LEU A 140 -11.31 -11.66 3.61
N GLU A 141 -12.01 -11.56 4.74
CA GLU A 141 -13.48 -11.44 4.77
C GLU A 141 -14.00 -10.04 4.36
N HIS A 142 -13.24 -8.98 4.68
CA HIS A 142 -13.68 -7.59 4.53
C HIS A 142 -12.97 -6.93 3.34
N GLU A 143 -13.43 -7.26 2.13
CA GLU A 143 -12.92 -6.63 0.91
C GLU A 143 -13.42 -5.20 0.79
N VAL A 144 -12.50 -4.27 0.53
CA VAL A 144 -12.76 -2.82 0.40
C VAL A 144 -12.24 -2.25 -0.91
N THR A 145 -12.04 -3.12 -1.90
CA THR A 145 -11.57 -2.74 -3.25
C THR A 145 -12.49 -1.69 -3.85
N GLY A 146 -11.93 -0.53 -4.21
CA GLY A 146 -12.68 0.58 -4.81
C GLY A 146 -13.60 1.35 -3.86
N GLU A 147 -13.65 0.99 -2.57
CA GLU A 147 -14.43 1.74 -1.59
C GLU A 147 -13.81 3.11 -1.31
N LYS A 148 -14.66 4.13 -1.26
CA LYS A 148 -14.24 5.50 -0.99
C LYS A 148 -13.71 5.61 0.45
N GLY A 149 -12.56 6.25 0.64
CA GLY A 149 -11.97 6.48 1.96
C GLY A 149 -10.98 5.41 2.40
N GLN A 150 -10.83 4.33 1.62
CA GLN A 150 -9.98 3.18 1.96
C GLN A 150 -8.60 3.26 1.29
N SER A 151 -8.31 4.34 0.56
CA SER A 151 -6.99 4.56 -0.01
C SER A 151 -6.02 5.16 1.01
N MET A 152 -4.73 4.91 0.84
CA MET A 152 -3.70 5.51 1.69
C MET A 152 -3.61 7.04 1.54
N ALA A 153 -4.08 7.59 0.41
CA ALA A 153 -4.21 9.02 0.21
C ALA A 153 -5.38 9.60 1.04
N ASP A 154 -6.50 8.88 1.14
CA ASP A 154 -7.60 9.27 2.01
C ASP A 154 -7.21 9.16 3.50
N TYR A 155 -6.46 8.11 3.87
CA TYR A 155 -5.89 7.96 5.22
C TYR A 155 -4.94 9.12 5.56
N TRP A 156 -4.06 9.50 4.63
CA TRP A 156 -3.20 10.68 4.77
C TRP A 156 -4.03 11.93 5.01
N ALA A 157 -5.04 12.19 4.17
CA ALA A 157 -5.90 13.36 4.33
C ALA A 157 -6.60 13.38 5.70
N LYS A 158 -7.11 12.24 6.16
CA LYS A 158 -7.80 12.12 7.44
C LYS A 158 -6.91 12.39 8.65
N THR A 159 -5.63 12.01 8.59
CA THR A 159 -4.76 12.01 9.78
C THR A 159 -3.67 13.08 9.75
N ARG A 160 -3.28 13.56 8.56
CA ARG A 160 -2.23 14.56 8.33
C ARG A 160 -2.73 15.75 7.50
N GLY A 161 -3.94 15.69 6.95
CA GLY A 161 -4.54 16.82 6.25
C GLY A 161 -4.64 18.05 7.15
N GLU A 162 -4.77 19.21 6.53
CA GLU A 162 -5.18 20.42 7.25
C GLU A 162 -6.71 20.42 7.39
N ASP A 163 -7.22 21.00 8.47
CA ASP A 163 -8.64 21.34 8.62
C ASP A 163 -9.08 22.36 7.53
#